data_AF-A0A1A8BZF3-F1
#
_entry.id   AF-A0A1A8BZF3-F1
#
_cell.length_a   1.000
_cell.length_b   1.000
_cell.length_c   1.000
_cell.angle_alpha   90.00
_cell.angle_beta   90.00
_cell.angle_gamma   90.00
#
_symmetry.space_group_name_H-M   'P 1'
#
loop_
_entity.id
_entity.type
_entity.pdbx_description
1 polymer ?
#
loop_
_entity_poly.entity_id
_entity_poly.type
_entity_poly.pdbx_seq_one_letter_code
_entity_poly.pdbx_strand_id
1 'polypeptide(L)'
;ETLSDMESRLHSASEELEKQTKLQCSTLQRAQLAGQQVQDLRERLQTLETKLQTAAKHCDLLQHSKQHYEEFLEQLSETMKVNSPAEGLSFEIRLKLVLSRAEQLFRQEAGALREQTTDIQPTAKGHFCSMKK
;
A
#
# COMPACT_ATOMS: atom_id res chain seq x y z
N GLU A 1 78.30 31.27 15.72
CA GLU A 1 77.86 29.88 15.49
C GLU A 1 78.95 29.14 14.73
N THR A 2 79.24 27.90 15.12
CA THR A 2 80.17 27.04 14.39
C THR A 2 79.42 26.32 13.26
N LEU A 3 80.11 26.06 12.15
CA LEU A 3 79.52 25.45 10.95
C LEU A 3 78.81 24.10 11.26
N SER A 4 79.37 23.33 12.20
CA SER A 4 78.81 22.08 12.71
C SER A 4 77.46 22.22 13.42
N ASP A 5 77.20 23.35 14.10
CA ASP A 5 75.90 23.59 14.77
C ASP A 5 74.81 23.94 13.76
N MET A 6 75.17 24.64 12.68
CA MET A 6 74.24 24.89 11.58
C MET A 6 73.89 23.60 10.83
N GLU A 7 74.86 22.73 10.59
CA GLU A 7 74.63 21.42 9.94
C GLU A 7 73.71 20.52 10.75
N SER A 8 73.89 20.45 12.07
CA SER A 8 73.04 19.63 12.95
C SER A 8 71.59 20.13 12.98
N ARG A 9 71.40 21.45 13.04
CA ARG A 9 70.07 22.09 12.97
C ARG A 9 69.40 21.88 11.61
N LEU A 10 70.16 21.96 10.53
CA LEU A 10 69.65 21.75 9.17
C LEU A 10 69.23 20.29 8.98
N HIS A 11 70.02 19.34 9.50
CA HIS A 11 69.65 17.93 9.51
C HIS A 11 68.36 17.67 10.30
N SER A 12 68.27 18.18 11.52
CA SER A 12 67.07 18.04 12.37
C SER A 12 65.83 18.68 11.72
N ALA A 13 65.96 19.87 11.13
CA ALA A 13 64.87 20.50 10.41
C ALA A 13 64.42 19.69 9.18
N SER A 14 65.37 19.05 8.48
CA SER A 14 65.08 18.20 7.33
C SER A 14 64.30 16.94 7.74
N GLU A 15 64.68 16.29 8.83
CA GLU A 15 63.95 15.14 9.38
C GLU A 15 62.53 15.50 9.81
N GLU A 16 62.36 16.65 10.46
CA GLU A 16 61.04 17.09 10.93
C GLU A 16 60.13 17.45 9.74
N LEU A 17 60.68 18.10 8.72
CA LEU A 17 59.95 18.39 7.48
C LEU A 17 59.50 17.10 6.78
N GLU A 18 60.33 16.05 6.76
CA GLU A 18 59.97 14.75 6.19
C GLU A 18 58.83 14.10 6.97
N LYS A 19 58.88 14.10 8.31
CA LYS A 19 57.80 13.59 9.17
C LYS A 19 56.50 14.35 8.93
N GLN A 20 56.56 15.68 8.88
CA GLN A 20 55.40 16.52 8.67
C GLN A 20 54.78 16.29 7.29
N THR A 21 55.60 16.13 6.25
CA THR A 21 55.13 15.84 4.88
C THR A 21 54.44 14.47 4.83
N LYS A 22 55.00 13.44 5.47
CA LYS A 22 54.37 12.10 5.56
C LYS A 22 53.03 12.17 6.27
N LEU A 23 52.95 12.90 7.38
CA LEU A 23 51.71 13.10 8.14
C LEU A 23 50.65 13.84 7.33
N GLN A 24 51.06 14.87 6.57
CA GLN A 24 50.16 15.63 5.69
C GLN A 24 49.60 14.73 4.58
N CYS A 25 50.44 13.94 3.90
CA CYS A 25 50.00 12.99 2.88
C CYS A 25 49.00 11.97 3.43
N SER A 26 49.29 11.39 4.61
CA SER A 26 48.36 10.45 5.26
C SER A 26 47.03 11.12 5.64
N THR A 27 47.07 12.34 6.14
CA THR A 27 45.88 13.09 6.51
C THR A 27 45.04 13.45 5.29
N LEU A 28 45.67 13.84 4.19
CA LEU A 28 45.00 14.11 2.93
C LEU A 28 44.32 12.85 2.38
N GLN A 29 45.02 11.71 2.38
CA GLN A 29 44.46 10.43 1.93
C GLN A 29 43.24 10.03 2.76
N ARG A 30 43.31 10.15 4.10
CA ARG A 30 42.17 9.87 4.98
C ARG A 30 41.00 10.81 4.73
N ALA A 31 41.26 12.11 4.50
CA ALA A 31 40.22 13.08 4.20
C ALA A 31 39.53 12.78 2.86
N GLN A 32 40.29 12.37 1.84
CA GLN A 32 39.73 11.96 0.55
C GLN A 32 38.84 10.72 0.67
N LEU A 33 39.28 9.70 1.41
CA LEU A 33 38.48 8.49 1.65
C LEU A 33 37.20 8.81 2.43
N ALA A 34 37.30 9.64 3.48
CA ALA A 34 36.13 10.10 4.23
C ALA A 34 35.16 10.88 3.33
N GLY A 35 35.69 11.74 2.44
CA GLY A 35 34.88 12.46 1.46
C GLY A 35 34.12 11.53 0.51
N GLN A 36 34.78 10.48 0.00
CA GLN A 36 34.16 9.47 -0.86
C GLN A 36 33.06 8.70 -0.12
N GLN A 37 33.29 8.31 1.13
CA GLN A 37 32.29 7.62 1.95
C GLN A 37 31.06 8.49 2.22
N VAL A 38 31.26 9.79 2.51
CA VAL A 38 30.15 10.73 2.70
C VAL A 38 29.35 10.87 1.41
N GLN A 39 30.00 10.90 0.25
CA GLN A 39 29.32 10.99 -1.03
C GLN A 39 28.48 9.73 -1.33
N ASP A 40 29.04 8.53 -1.15
CA ASP A 40 28.30 7.25 -1.29
C ASP A 40 27.05 7.23 -0.37
N LEU A 41 27.23 7.61 0.89
CA LEU A 41 26.13 7.65 1.85
C LEU A 41 25.03 8.64 1.44
N ARG A 42 25.40 9.80 0.88
CA ARG A 42 24.43 10.79 0.39
C ARG A 42 23.63 10.26 -0.79
N GLU A 43 24.28 9.61 -1.76
CA GLU A 43 23.61 9.03 -2.92
C GLU A 43 22.64 7.91 -2.53
N ARG A 44 23.07 7.06 -1.59
CA ARG A 44 22.21 6.00 -1.03
C ARG A 44 21.02 6.57 -0.27
N LEU A 45 21.24 7.61 0.53
CA LEU A 45 20.19 8.29 1.27
C LEU A 45 19.16 8.91 0.32
N GLN A 46 19.61 9.65 -0.70
CA GLN A 46 18.72 10.23 -1.71
C GLN A 46 17.89 9.16 -2.44
N THR A 47 18.51 8.01 -2.75
CA THR A 47 17.81 6.88 -3.37
C THR A 47 16.72 6.32 -2.47
N LEU A 48 17.00 6.19 -1.17
CA LEU A 48 16.03 5.71 -0.19
C LEU A 48 14.90 6.71 0.05
N GLU A 49 15.19 8.00 0.14
CA GLU A 49 14.19 9.06 0.26
C GLU A 49 13.24 9.07 -0.93
N THR A 50 13.76 8.91 -2.15
CA THR A 50 12.94 8.83 -3.36
C THR A 50 12.02 7.60 -3.32
N LYS A 51 12.56 6.44 -2.91
CA LYS A 51 11.74 5.21 -2.76
C LYS A 51 10.65 5.39 -1.71
N LEU A 52 10.96 6.03 -0.58
CA LEU A 52 10.00 6.30 0.48
C LEU A 52 8.88 7.22 0.00
N GLN A 53 9.22 8.29 -0.73
CA GLN A 53 8.23 9.20 -1.31
C GLN A 53 7.31 8.48 -2.31
N THR A 54 7.85 7.62 -3.16
CA THR A 54 7.03 6.81 -4.09
C THR A 54 6.12 5.85 -3.33
N ALA A 55 6.63 5.17 -2.29
CA ALA A 55 5.83 4.29 -1.46
C ALA A 55 4.69 5.05 -0.75
N ALA A 56 4.96 6.23 -0.20
CA ALA A 56 3.95 7.09 0.41
C ALA A 56 2.82 7.43 -0.56
N LYS A 57 3.16 7.85 -1.80
CA LYS A 57 2.16 8.11 -2.85
C LYS A 57 1.31 6.89 -3.19
N HIS A 58 1.91 5.69 -3.20
CA HIS A 58 1.15 4.46 -3.40
C HIS A 58 0.20 4.16 -2.23
N CYS A 59 0.63 4.38 -0.99
CA CYS A 59 -0.23 4.25 0.18
C CYS A 59 -1.42 5.22 0.11
N ASP A 60 -1.18 6.48 -0.26
CA ASP A 60 -2.24 7.49 -0.42
C ASP A 60 -3.27 7.06 -1.47
N LEU A 61 -2.81 6.53 -2.61
CA LEU A 61 -3.69 6.03 -3.67
C LEU A 61 -4.53 4.83 -3.20
N LEU A 62 -3.91 3.88 -2.49
CA LEU A 62 -4.62 2.73 -1.92
C LEU A 62 -5.65 3.17 -0.87
N GLN A 63 -5.31 4.15 -0.04
CA GLN A 63 -6.23 4.70 0.96
C GLN A 63 -7.42 5.39 0.30
N HIS A 64 -7.18 6.19 -0.75
CA HIS A 64 -8.26 6.78 -1.53
C HIS A 64 -9.16 5.71 -2.16
N SER A 65 -8.57 4.68 -2.79
CA SER A 65 -9.35 3.57 -3.35
C SER A 65 -10.18 2.84 -2.28
N LYS A 66 -9.61 2.61 -1.09
CA LYS A 66 -10.32 2.00 0.04
C LYS A 66 -11.53 2.84 0.44
N GLN A 67 -11.37 4.16 0.55
CA GLN A 67 -12.47 5.07 0.89
C GLN A 67 -13.59 4.98 -0.16
N HIS A 68 -13.27 5.00 -1.46
CA HIS A 68 -14.27 4.81 -2.53
C HIS A 68 -15.04 3.50 -2.39
N TYR A 69 -14.37 2.41 -2.04
CA TYR A 69 -15.04 1.12 -1.82
C TYR A 69 -15.88 1.11 -0.55
N GLU A 70 -15.47 1.81 0.51
CA GLU A 70 -16.27 1.96 1.73
C GLU A 70 -17.55 2.76 1.47
N GLU A 71 -17.47 3.87 0.74
CA GLU A 71 -18.62 4.68 0.31
C GLU A 71 -19.56 3.88 -0.60
N PHE A 72 -19.01 3.15 -1.57
CA PHE A 72 -19.80 2.27 -2.43
C PHE A 72 -20.53 1.18 -1.62
N LEU A 73 -19.84 0.57 -0.66
CA LEU A 73 -20.42 -0.50 0.17
C LEU A 73 -21.53 0.04 1.08
N GLU A 74 -21.41 1.27 1.56
CA GLU A 74 -22.46 1.96 2.30
C GLU A 74 -23.70 2.18 1.43
N GLN A 75 -23.54 2.78 0.24
CA GLN A 75 -24.65 2.98 -0.71
C GLN A 75 -25.33 1.66 -1.11
N LEU A 76 -24.54 0.60 -1.31
CA LEU A 76 -25.07 -0.71 -1.65
C LEU A 76 -25.86 -1.32 -0.47
N SER A 77 -25.35 -1.15 0.76
CA SER A 77 -26.04 -1.60 1.97
C SER A 77 -27.39 -0.91 2.14
N GLU A 78 -27.46 0.40 1.91
CA GLU A 78 -28.70 1.18 1.90
C GLU A 78 -29.67 0.69 0.82
N THR A 79 -29.18 0.56 -0.41
CA THR A 79 -29.97 0.13 -1.58
C THR A 79 -30.62 -1.24 -1.34
N MET A 80 -29.87 -2.18 -0.76
CA MET A 80 -30.34 -3.55 -0.50
C MET A 80 -31.11 -3.70 0.83
N LYS A 81 -31.24 -2.60 1.58
CA LYS A 81 -31.87 -2.54 2.91
C LYS A 81 -31.27 -3.61 3.83
N VAL A 82 -29.94 -3.60 3.96
CA VAL A 82 -29.24 -4.47 4.90
C VAL A 82 -29.58 -3.98 6.32
N ASN A 83 -30.38 -4.75 7.07
CA ASN A 83 -30.90 -4.38 8.39
C ASN A 83 -29.83 -4.52 9.50
N SER A 84 -28.72 -3.78 9.40
CA SER A 84 -27.65 -3.77 10.39
C SER A 84 -27.25 -2.33 10.72
N PRO A 85 -26.91 -1.99 11.99
CA PRO A 85 -26.28 -0.72 12.28
C PRO A 85 -24.98 -0.62 11.47
N ALA A 86 -24.89 0.38 10.59
CA ALA A 86 -23.74 0.57 9.69
C ALA A 86 -22.50 1.07 10.44
N GLU A 87 -22.70 1.74 11.58
CA GLU A 87 -21.63 2.30 12.40
C GLU A 87 -20.88 1.22 13.18
N GLY A 88 -19.55 1.15 12.97
CA GLY A 88 -18.64 0.32 13.75
C GLY A 88 -18.32 -1.06 13.17
N LEU A 89 -18.89 -1.44 12.02
CA LEU A 89 -18.54 -2.70 11.35
C LEU A 89 -17.33 -2.55 10.43
N SER A 90 -16.40 -3.52 10.49
CA SER A 90 -15.28 -3.56 9.54
C SER A 90 -15.78 -3.74 8.10
N PHE A 91 -14.97 -3.31 7.13
CA PHE A 91 -15.29 -3.45 5.71
C PHE A 91 -15.62 -4.91 5.33
N GLU A 92 -14.85 -5.88 5.82
CA GLU A 92 -15.03 -7.30 5.53
C GLU A 92 -16.36 -7.84 6.07
N ILE A 93 -16.76 -7.39 7.26
CA ILE A 93 -18.03 -7.80 7.86
C ILE A 93 -19.19 -7.22 7.06
N ARG A 94 -19.15 -5.92 6.73
CA ARG A 94 -20.16 -5.26 5.90
C ARG A 94 -20.30 -5.93 4.54
N LEU A 95 -19.19 -6.29 3.90
CA LEU A 95 -19.18 -6.98 2.62
C LEU A 95 -19.88 -8.35 2.69
N LYS A 96 -19.61 -9.14 3.74
CA LYS A 96 -20.28 -10.43 3.96
C LYS A 96 -21.78 -10.30 4.17
N LEU A 97 -22.22 -9.28 4.89
CA LEU A 97 -23.65 -9.01 5.10
C LEU A 97 -24.36 -8.65 3.80
N VAL A 98 -23.75 -7.78 2.98
CA VAL A 98 -24.26 -7.42 1.65
C VAL A 98 -24.37 -8.64 0.74
N LEU A 99 -23.34 -9.50 0.71
CA LEU A 99 -23.36 -10.73 -0.07
C LEU A 99 -24.49 -11.67 0.37
N SER A 100 -24.63 -11.89 1.67
CA SER A 100 -25.73 -12.72 2.21
C SER A 100 -27.10 -12.15 1.85
N ARG A 101 -27.24 -10.82 1.90
CA ARG A 101 -28.47 -10.12 1.51
C ARG A 101 -28.76 -10.29 0.02
N ALA A 102 -27.75 -10.21 -0.83
CA ALA A 102 -27.87 -10.44 -2.28
C ALA A 102 -28.43 -11.83 -2.57
N GLU A 103 -27.86 -12.86 -1.96
CA GLU A 103 -28.33 -14.23 -2.10
C GLU A 103 -29.76 -14.42 -1.59
N GLN A 104 -30.10 -13.76 -0.48
CA GLN A 104 -31.47 -13.80 0.04
C GLN A 104 -32.46 -13.18 -0.95
N LEU A 105 -32.17 -11.98 -1.46
CA LEU A 105 -33.03 -11.30 -2.44
C LEU A 105 -33.18 -12.13 -3.72
N PHE A 106 -32.10 -12.75 -4.19
CA PHE A 106 -32.15 -13.67 -5.34
C PHE A 106 -33.08 -14.86 -5.10
N ARG A 107 -32.97 -15.51 -3.92
CA ARG A 107 -33.85 -16.63 -3.56
C ARG A 107 -35.32 -16.21 -3.46
N GLN A 108 -35.58 -15.01 -2.94
CA GLN A 108 -36.93 -14.45 -2.84
C GLN A 108 -37.54 -14.20 -4.23
N GLU A 109 -36.78 -13.57 -5.12
CA GLU A 109 -37.22 -13.32 -6.50
C GLU A 109 -37.47 -14.62 -7.26
N ALA A 110 -36.55 -15.60 -7.17
CA ALA A 110 -36.71 -16.90 -7.79
C ALA A 110 -37.93 -17.68 -7.26
N GLY A 111 -38.23 -17.56 -5.97
CA GLY A 111 -39.42 -18.11 -5.35
C GLY A 111 -40.70 -17.48 -5.88
N ALA A 112 -40.76 -16.14 -5.89
CA ALA A 112 -41.91 -15.38 -6.39
C ALA A 112 -42.20 -15.67 -7.88
N LEU A 113 -41.16 -15.79 -8.71
CA LEU A 113 -41.31 -16.17 -10.12
C LEU A 113 -41.94 -17.57 -10.26
N ARG A 114 -41.50 -18.54 -9.45
CA ARG A 114 -42.07 -19.90 -9.47
C ARG A 114 -43.54 -19.88 -9.07
N GLU A 115 -43.90 -19.16 -8.01
CA GLU A 115 -45.27 -19.00 -7.53
C GLU A 115 -46.17 -18.38 -8.61
N GLN A 116 -45.71 -17.31 -9.29
CA GLN A 116 -46.42 -16.69 -10.41
C GLN A 116 -46.60 -17.62 -11.61
N THR A 117 -45.68 -18.56 -11.86
CA THR A 117 -45.81 -19.50 -12.99
C THR A 117 -46.79 -20.63 -12.68
N THR A 118 -46.92 -21.04 -11.40
CA THR A 118 -47.91 -22.05 -10.97
C THR A 118 -49.34 -21.54 -10.95
N ASP A 119 -49.57 -20.24 -10.76
CA ASP A 119 -50.92 -19.64 -10.77
C ASP A 119 -51.49 -19.43 -12.19
N ILE A 120 -50.69 -19.64 -13.25
CA ILE A 120 -51.10 -19.52 -14.66
C ILE A 120 -51.46 -20.89 -15.27
N GLN A 121 -51.69 -21.94 -14.47
CA GLN A 121 -52.17 -23.22 -14.99
C GLN A 121 -53.68 -23.15 -15.30
N PRO A 122 -54.14 -23.36 -16.55
CA PRO A 122 -55.54 -23.14 -16.91
C PRO A 122 -56.43 -24.21 -16.29
N THR A 123 -57.44 -23.77 -15.52
CA THR A 123 -58.54 -24.61 -15.05
C THR A 123 -59.40 -25.05 -16.23
N ALA A 124 -58.96 -26.08 -16.97
CA ALA A 124 -59.83 -26.84 -17.86
C ALA A 124 -60.45 -28.00 -17.07
N LYS A 125 -61.52 -27.72 -16.32
CA LYS A 125 -62.42 -28.75 -15.79
C LYS A 125 -63.88 -28.37 -16.04
N GLY A 126 -64.52 -29.16 -16.91
CA GLY A 126 -65.95 -29.47 -16.82
C GLY A 126 -66.84 -28.82 -17.88
N HIS A 127 -67.29 -29.61 -18.87
CA HIS A 127 -68.70 -29.97 -19.07
C HIS A 127 -68.80 -31.01 -20.20
N PHE A 128 -68.84 -32.30 -19.81
CA PHE A 128 -69.25 -33.37 -20.72
C PHE A 128 -70.72 -33.68 -20.41
N CYS A 129 -71.63 -33.15 -21.23
CA CYS A 129 -73.06 -33.41 -21.11
C CYS A 129 -73.36 -34.76 -21.77
N SER A 130 -73.70 -35.78 -20.97
CA SER A 130 -74.34 -37.01 -21.46
C SER A 130 -75.84 -36.87 -21.26
N MET A 131 -76.59 -36.72 -22.37
CA MET A 131 -78.02 -37.01 -22.38
C MET A 131 -78.26 -38.32 -23.10
N LYS A 132 -78.66 -39.33 -22.32
CA LYS A 132 -79.42 -40.49 -22.77
C LYS A 132 -80.89 -40.10 -22.87
N LYS A 133 -81.47 -40.14 -24.06
CA LYS A 133 -82.70 -40.88 -24.41
C LYS A 133 -83.02 -40.69 -25.88
#